data_AF-A0A918QR50-F1
#
_entry.id   AF-A0A918QR50-F1
#
_cell.length_a   1.000
_cell.length_b   1.000
_cell.length_c   1.000
_cell.angle_alpha   90.00
_cell.angle_beta   90.00
_cell.angle_gamma   90.00
#
_symmetry.space_group_name_H-M   'P 1'
#
loop_
_entity.id
_entity.type
_entity.pdbx_description
1 polymer ?
#
loop_
_entity_poly.entity_id
_entity_poly.type
_entity_poly.pdbx_seq_one_letter_code
_entity_poly.pdbx_strand_id
1 'polypeptide(L)'
;MPTAMSAKQIAEVAHRAGWRGEQLVIAVAVALAESSGKYWVVNHIGCVGLWQIYVKVHIKAHPTWTTAAMKDPDRNAAAAMVLYKQSGWKPWEAYTGPDGKGSDGPYTLQMGRARMAVAQIGKGGGESTTPVVNTGGGSGSVNQASWETISGNADQVLLQSLIPQLPSLVGPLFKFFQEGGGEALGSMNPMGPMITLGKAALSITVMIVRASAWIADPRNWLRVVEVIGGAAALFIGLKMLSSTSVGGPVAGAVRGGVKAAEKGVKAAKKVGTAAAAATPPGRAAAVASAATAKG
;
A
#
# COMPACT_ATOMS: atom_id res chain seq x y z
N MET A 1 8.78 25.95 12.04
CA MET A 1 8.54 25.34 10.72
C MET A 1 7.04 25.36 10.46
N PRO A 2 6.57 25.66 9.24
CA PRO A 2 5.15 25.53 8.91
C PRO A 2 4.64 24.10 9.19
N THR A 3 3.37 23.98 9.57
CA THR A 3 2.71 22.70 9.89
C THR A 3 2.15 22.06 8.62
N ALA A 4 2.24 20.73 8.54
CA ALA A 4 1.75 19.99 7.38
C ALA A 4 0.23 20.15 7.27
N MET A 5 -0.28 20.24 6.04
CA MET A 5 -1.71 20.32 5.79
C MET A 5 -2.38 18.99 6.10
N SER A 6 -3.53 19.06 6.74
CA SER A 6 -4.42 17.91 6.91
C SER A 6 -5.01 17.47 5.56
N ALA A 7 -5.48 16.22 5.48
CA ALA A 7 -6.14 15.71 4.28
C ALA A 7 -7.36 16.55 3.87
N LYS A 8 -8.13 17.08 4.84
CA LYS A 8 -9.26 17.97 4.60
C LYS A 8 -8.83 19.28 3.94
N GLN A 9 -7.79 19.93 4.46
CA GLN A 9 -7.26 21.16 3.86
C GLN A 9 -6.72 20.92 2.43
N ILE A 10 -6.08 19.76 2.19
CA ILE A 10 -5.65 19.37 0.84
C ILE A 10 -6.88 19.18 -0.07
N ALA A 11 -7.95 18.54 0.41
CA ALA A 11 -9.19 18.37 -0.34
C ALA A 11 -9.86 19.71 -0.69
N GLU A 12 -9.87 20.67 0.23
CA GLU A 12 -10.39 22.02 -0.01
C GLU A 12 -9.59 22.76 -1.10
N VAL A 13 -8.26 22.73 -1.01
CA VAL A 13 -7.37 23.34 -2.01
C VAL A 13 -7.55 22.67 -3.39
N ALA A 14 -7.56 21.34 -3.44
CA ALA A 14 -7.78 20.60 -4.68
C ALA A 14 -9.18 20.90 -5.26
N HIS A 15 -10.21 20.97 -4.42
CA HIS A 15 -11.55 21.35 -4.86
C HIS A 15 -11.56 22.78 -5.46
N ARG A 16 -10.89 23.76 -4.85
CA ARG A 16 -10.76 25.11 -5.45
C ARG A 16 -10.03 25.11 -6.79
N ALA A 17 -9.04 24.25 -6.96
CA ALA A 17 -8.33 24.06 -8.25
C ALA A 17 -9.15 23.32 -9.32
N GLY A 18 -10.40 22.93 -9.02
CA GLY A 18 -11.32 22.32 -9.98
C GLY A 18 -11.38 20.79 -9.94
N TRP A 19 -10.69 20.13 -9.01
CA TRP A 19 -10.77 18.68 -8.84
C TRP A 19 -12.15 18.27 -8.33
N ARG A 20 -12.75 17.23 -8.91
CA ARG A 20 -14.12 16.74 -8.58
C ARG A 20 -14.20 15.22 -8.58
N GLY A 21 -15.25 14.68 -7.95
CA GLY A 21 -15.57 13.25 -7.96
C GLY A 21 -14.43 12.37 -7.46
N GLU A 22 -14.26 11.19 -8.06
CA GLU A 22 -13.18 10.25 -7.70
C GLU A 22 -11.78 10.86 -7.98
N GLN A 23 -11.66 11.75 -8.96
CA GLN A 23 -10.37 12.41 -9.25
C GLN A 23 -9.93 13.35 -8.11
N LEU A 24 -10.87 13.95 -7.39
CA LEU A 24 -10.56 14.71 -6.18
C LEU A 24 -10.01 13.80 -5.07
N VAL A 25 -10.60 12.62 -4.88
CA VAL A 25 -10.11 11.62 -3.91
C VAL A 25 -8.68 11.19 -4.27
N ILE A 26 -8.43 10.84 -5.54
CA ILE A 26 -7.10 10.43 -6.01
C ILE A 26 -6.11 11.59 -5.85
N ALA A 27 -6.47 12.83 -6.20
CA ALA A 27 -5.60 13.99 -6.04
C ALA A 27 -5.14 14.19 -4.59
N VAL A 28 -6.05 14.05 -3.63
CA VAL A 28 -5.73 14.14 -2.20
C VAL A 28 -4.82 13.00 -1.77
N ALA A 29 -5.10 11.77 -2.21
CA ALA A 29 -4.28 10.61 -1.89
C ALA A 29 -2.85 10.72 -2.45
N VAL A 30 -2.70 11.18 -3.70
CA VAL A 30 -1.42 11.44 -4.35
C VAL A 30 -0.65 12.53 -3.60
N ALA A 31 -1.26 13.66 -3.27
CA ALA A 31 -0.59 14.72 -2.51
C ALA A 31 -0.05 14.24 -1.15
N LEU A 32 -0.84 13.42 -0.44
CA LEU A 32 -0.43 12.82 0.83
C LEU A 32 0.73 11.83 0.64
N ALA A 33 0.74 11.04 -0.43
CA ALA A 33 1.81 10.10 -0.72
C ALA A 33 3.11 10.80 -1.16
N GLU A 34 3.00 11.87 -1.96
CA GLU A 34 4.14 12.64 -2.48
C GLU A 34 4.85 13.47 -1.41
N SER A 35 4.10 14.13 -0.53
CA SER A 35 4.66 15.16 0.37
C SER A 35 4.31 14.96 1.84
N SER A 36 3.45 13.99 2.17
CA SER A 36 2.85 13.89 3.51
C SER A 36 2.14 15.17 3.95
N GLY A 37 1.61 15.96 3.01
CA GLY A 37 0.95 17.25 3.26
C GLY A 37 1.88 18.43 3.47
N LYS A 38 3.19 18.27 3.24
CA LYS A 38 4.20 19.33 3.43
C LYS A 38 4.34 20.17 2.17
N TYR A 39 3.54 21.22 2.05
CA TYR A 39 3.50 22.10 0.86
C TYR A 39 4.78 22.92 0.62
N TRP A 40 5.70 23.02 1.58
CA TRP A 40 6.93 23.81 1.45
C TRP A 40 8.15 22.99 1.03
N VAL A 41 8.01 21.65 0.92
CA VAL A 41 9.12 20.75 0.63
C VAL A 41 9.57 20.88 -0.82
N VAL A 42 10.88 20.92 -0.99
CA VAL A 42 11.58 20.78 -2.27
C VAL A 42 12.45 19.54 -2.16
N ASN A 43 12.26 18.56 -3.03
CA ASN A 43 13.11 17.37 -3.04
C ASN A 43 14.45 17.65 -3.75
N HIS A 44 15.36 16.69 -3.73
CA HIS A 44 16.72 16.84 -4.27
C HIS A 44 16.78 17.05 -5.80
N ILE A 45 15.75 16.62 -6.55
CA ILE A 45 15.67 16.86 -8.00
C ILE A 45 14.98 18.18 -8.35
N GLY A 46 14.34 18.84 -7.39
CA GLY A 46 13.67 20.13 -7.58
C GLY A 46 12.16 20.01 -7.82
N CYS A 47 11.53 18.91 -7.41
CA CYS A 47 10.08 18.84 -7.30
C CYS A 47 9.60 19.61 -6.06
N VAL A 48 8.48 20.32 -6.19
CA VAL A 48 8.03 21.30 -5.19
C VAL A 48 6.57 21.08 -4.80
N GLY A 49 6.30 21.19 -3.51
CA GLY A 49 4.95 21.35 -2.99
C GLY A 49 4.19 20.05 -2.75
N LEU A 50 2.86 20.17 -2.61
CA LEU A 50 1.97 19.08 -2.26
C LEU A 50 2.00 17.93 -3.28
N TRP A 51 1.96 18.28 -4.58
CA TRP A 51 1.98 17.32 -5.69
C TRP A 51 3.37 17.18 -6.34
N GLN A 52 4.44 17.61 -5.66
CA GLN A 52 5.83 17.46 -6.10
C GLN A 52 6.03 17.84 -7.59
N ILE A 53 5.64 19.06 -7.95
CA ILE A 53 5.72 19.54 -9.34
C ILE A 53 7.17 19.78 -9.73
N TYR A 54 7.63 19.14 -10.81
CA TYR A 54 9.01 19.30 -11.30
C TYR A 54 9.17 20.62 -12.06
N VAL A 55 9.45 21.70 -11.34
CA VAL A 55 9.51 23.07 -11.87
C VAL A 55 10.46 23.20 -13.07
N LYS A 56 11.64 22.57 -13.03
CA LYS A 56 12.69 22.76 -14.05
C LYS A 56 12.24 22.38 -15.46
N VAL A 57 11.42 21.33 -15.60
CA VAL A 57 10.94 20.89 -16.92
C VAL A 57 9.73 21.70 -17.41
N HIS A 58 8.97 22.29 -16.49
CA HIS A 58 7.74 23.02 -16.83
C HIS A 58 7.93 24.54 -16.92
N ILE A 59 9.02 25.11 -16.41
CA ILE A 59 9.23 26.57 -16.36
C ILE A 59 9.20 27.25 -17.74
N LYS A 60 9.64 26.55 -18.80
CA LYS A 60 9.60 27.10 -20.17
C LYS A 60 8.17 27.28 -20.68
N ALA A 61 7.28 26.34 -20.37
CA ALA A 61 5.86 26.39 -20.75
C ALA A 61 5.03 27.23 -19.77
N HIS A 62 5.47 27.31 -18.52
CA HIS A 62 4.79 28.01 -17.43
C HIS A 62 5.77 28.89 -16.65
N PRO A 63 6.16 30.06 -17.17
CA PRO A 63 7.19 30.91 -16.56
C PRO A 63 6.89 31.37 -15.13
N THR A 64 5.61 31.35 -14.73
CA THR A 64 5.16 31.72 -13.38
C THR A 64 5.30 30.57 -12.38
N TRP A 65 5.60 29.34 -12.80
CA TRP A 65 5.76 28.17 -11.93
C TRP A 65 7.16 28.11 -11.31
N THR A 66 7.54 29.14 -10.57
CA THR A 66 8.80 29.17 -9.84
C THR A 66 8.76 28.27 -8.61
N THR A 67 9.92 27.90 -8.06
CA THR A 67 10.02 27.17 -6.78
C THR A 67 9.27 27.86 -5.66
N ALA A 68 9.33 29.20 -5.59
CA ALA A 68 8.59 29.95 -4.57
C ALA A 68 7.07 29.86 -4.81
N ALA A 69 6.62 30.03 -6.06
CA ALA A 69 5.20 29.95 -6.41
C ALA A 69 4.61 28.55 -6.16
N MET A 70 5.37 27.49 -6.38
CA MET A 70 4.90 26.11 -6.16
C MET A 70 4.89 25.68 -4.69
N LYS A 71 5.40 26.51 -3.77
CA LYS A 71 5.15 26.34 -2.33
C LYS A 71 3.79 26.89 -1.92
N ASP A 72 3.11 27.69 -2.73
CA ASP A 72 1.73 28.08 -2.45
C ASP A 72 0.79 26.89 -2.77
N PRO A 73 0.00 26.39 -1.80
CA PRO A 73 -0.84 25.21 -2.02
C PRO A 73 -1.85 25.36 -3.16
N ASP A 74 -2.49 26.53 -3.29
CA ASP A 74 -3.51 26.78 -4.32
C ASP A 74 -2.87 26.83 -5.72
N ARG A 75 -1.72 27.49 -5.88
CA ARG A 75 -0.97 27.47 -7.15
C ARG A 75 -0.44 26.08 -7.48
N ASN A 76 0.05 25.33 -6.49
CA ASN A 76 0.54 23.98 -6.69
C ASN A 76 -0.58 23.03 -7.15
N ALA A 77 -1.77 23.13 -6.55
CA ALA A 77 -2.94 22.35 -6.95
C ALA A 77 -3.44 22.70 -8.37
N ALA A 78 -3.42 23.99 -8.72
CA ALA A 78 -3.75 24.43 -10.08
C ALA A 78 -2.75 23.90 -11.11
N ALA A 79 -1.44 23.91 -10.79
CA ALA A 79 -0.42 23.32 -11.64
C ALA A 79 -0.61 21.80 -11.80
N ALA A 80 -0.90 21.09 -10.71
CA ALA A 80 -1.20 19.66 -10.74
C ALA A 80 -2.41 19.35 -11.65
N MET A 81 -3.47 20.16 -11.57
CA MET A 81 -4.65 20.02 -12.46
C MET A 81 -4.28 20.21 -13.93
N VAL A 82 -3.42 21.17 -14.26
CA VAL A 82 -2.95 21.40 -15.64
C VAL A 82 -2.21 20.17 -16.16
N LEU A 83 -1.26 19.63 -15.39
CA LEU A 83 -0.48 18.45 -15.78
C LEU A 83 -1.37 17.19 -15.91
N TYR A 84 -2.33 17.04 -15.00
CA TYR A 84 -3.31 15.96 -15.06
C TYR A 84 -4.16 16.03 -16.32
N LYS A 85 -4.66 17.22 -16.70
CA LYS A 85 -5.42 17.39 -17.95
C LYS A 85 -4.60 17.05 -19.19
N GLN A 86 -3.28 17.25 -19.16
CA GLN A 86 -2.39 16.96 -20.27
C GLN A 86 -2.08 15.47 -20.42
N SER A 87 -1.96 14.73 -19.31
CA SER A 87 -1.33 13.40 -19.34
C SER A 87 -1.96 12.36 -18.39
N GLY A 88 -3.06 12.71 -17.74
CA GLY A 88 -3.65 11.93 -16.66
C GLY A 88 -2.69 11.83 -15.46
N TRP A 89 -2.72 10.71 -14.76
CA TRP A 89 -1.89 10.47 -13.57
C TRP A 89 -0.46 9.99 -13.86
N LYS A 90 -0.09 9.83 -15.13
CA LYS A 90 1.22 9.28 -15.53
C LYS A 90 2.44 10.01 -14.93
N PRO A 91 2.43 11.35 -14.72
CA PRO A 91 3.58 12.05 -14.16
C PRO A 91 3.90 11.75 -12.69
N TRP A 92 2.99 11.11 -11.95
CA TRP A 92 3.15 10.89 -10.51
C TRP A 92 3.45 9.42 -10.22
N GLU A 93 4.69 9.12 -9.85
CA GLU A 93 5.08 7.79 -9.35
C GLU A 93 4.28 7.40 -8.11
N ALA A 94 3.82 8.37 -7.31
CA ALA A 94 2.91 8.08 -6.21
C ALA A 94 1.60 7.41 -6.66
N TYR A 95 1.17 7.64 -7.90
CA TYR A 95 0.02 6.97 -8.52
C TYR A 95 0.45 5.71 -9.28
N THR A 96 1.43 5.84 -10.18
CA THR A 96 1.78 4.78 -11.15
C THR A 96 2.65 3.67 -10.60
N GLY A 97 3.29 3.86 -9.45
CA GLY A 97 4.20 2.87 -8.90
C GLY A 97 5.57 2.81 -9.61
N PRO A 98 6.44 1.87 -9.20
CA PRO A 98 7.85 1.83 -9.64
C PRO A 98 8.05 1.49 -11.12
N ASP A 99 7.10 0.80 -11.75
CA ASP A 99 7.17 0.43 -13.17
C ASP A 99 6.60 1.53 -14.09
N GLY A 100 6.05 2.60 -13.49
CA GLY A 100 5.39 3.69 -14.20
C GLY A 100 4.11 3.26 -14.92
N LYS A 101 3.56 2.09 -14.60
CA LYS A 101 2.41 1.50 -15.29
C LYS A 101 1.28 1.21 -14.32
N GLY A 102 0.13 1.80 -14.60
CA GLY A 102 -1.10 1.51 -13.85
C GLY A 102 -1.29 2.40 -12.63
N SER A 103 -1.80 1.83 -11.55
CA SER A 103 -2.37 2.54 -10.41
C SER A 103 -2.12 1.83 -9.08
N ASP A 104 -0.97 1.17 -8.95
CA ASP A 104 -0.53 0.41 -7.78
C ASP A 104 0.47 1.19 -6.89
N GLY A 105 0.65 2.49 -7.16
CA GLY A 105 1.52 3.37 -6.39
C GLY A 105 1.12 3.57 -4.92
N PRO A 106 1.98 4.21 -4.12
CA PRO A 106 1.77 4.42 -2.69
C PRO A 106 0.53 5.25 -2.32
N TYR A 107 -0.11 5.96 -3.26
CA TYR A 107 -1.37 6.67 -3.01
C TYR A 107 -2.49 5.75 -2.50
N THR A 108 -2.47 4.46 -2.85
CA THR A 108 -3.46 3.46 -2.42
C THR A 108 -3.58 3.39 -0.90
N LEU A 109 -2.46 3.55 -0.17
CA LEU A 109 -2.42 3.60 1.30
C LEU A 109 -3.10 4.85 1.89
N GLN A 110 -3.25 5.91 1.08
CA GLN A 110 -3.86 7.17 1.48
C GLN A 110 -5.34 7.28 1.08
N MET A 111 -5.86 6.37 0.26
CA MET A 111 -7.24 6.45 -0.26
C MET A 111 -8.30 6.52 0.83
N GLY A 112 -8.16 5.76 1.93
CA GLY A 112 -9.10 5.85 3.06
C GLY A 112 -9.15 7.24 3.69
N ARG A 113 -7.97 7.84 3.93
CA ARG A 113 -7.86 9.21 4.46
C ARG A 113 -8.41 10.25 3.49
N ALA A 114 -8.14 10.07 2.20
CA ALA A 114 -8.63 10.95 1.15
C ALA A 114 -10.16 10.91 1.00
N ARG A 115 -10.78 9.72 0.98
CA ARG A 115 -12.24 9.58 0.91
C ARG A 115 -12.92 10.26 2.10
N MET A 116 -12.40 10.07 3.31
CA MET A 116 -12.93 10.74 4.50
C MET A 116 -12.82 12.27 4.40
N ALA A 117 -11.68 12.79 3.95
CA ALA A 117 -11.48 14.22 3.77
C ALA A 117 -12.43 14.83 2.73
N VAL A 118 -12.63 14.15 1.60
CA VAL A 118 -13.56 14.60 0.55
C VAL A 118 -15.01 14.52 1.01
N ALA A 119 -15.38 13.51 1.81
CA ALA A 119 -16.72 13.45 2.39
C ALA A 119 -17.00 14.61 3.37
N GLN A 120 -15.98 15.05 4.11
CA GLN A 120 -16.11 16.17 5.06
C GLN A 120 -16.36 17.52 4.37
N ILE A 121 -15.77 17.77 3.21
CA ILE A 121 -16.01 19.03 2.48
C ILE A 121 -17.42 19.10 1.89
N GLY A 122 -18.03 17.96 1.55
CA GLY A 122 -19.40 17.91 1.01
C GLY A 122 -20.48 18.15 2.08
N LYS A 123 -20.20 17.81 3.34
CA LYS A 123 -21.13 18.02 4.47
C LYS A 123 -21.08 19.44 5.03
N GLY A 124 -19.99 20.18 4.81
CA GLY A 124 -19.73 21.48 5.45
C GLY A 124 -20.37 22.69 4.76
N GLY A 125 -21.13 22.52 3.67
CA GLY A 125 -21.74 23.64 2.93
C GLY A 125 -23.00 24.23 3.56
N GLY A 126 -23.56 23.60 4.59
CA GLY A 126 -24.88 23.95 5.14
C GLY A 126 -24.90 24.58 6.54
N GLU A 127 -23.79 24.59 7.28
CA GLU A 127 -23.82 25.01 8.69
C GLU A 127 -22.60 25.88 9.03
N SER A 128 -22.56 27.07 8.40
CA SER A 128 -21.75 28.20 8.87
C SER A 128 -22.56 29.05 9.86
N THR A 129 -22.89 28.49 11.01
CA THR A 129 -23.46 29.18 12.19
C THR A 129 -23.24 28.23 13.37
N THR A 130 -22.37 28.46 14.37
CA THR A 130 -22.13 29.67 15.16
C THR A 130 -20.86 29.49 16.05
N PRO A 131 -20.63 30.35 17.08
CA PRO A 131 -19.60 31.36 17.16
C PRO A 131 -18.34 30.90 17.92
N VAL A 132 -17.31 31.74 17.91
CA VAL A 132 -16.25 31.72 18.91
C VAL A 132 -16.88 31.81 20.31
N VAL A 133 -16.96 30.68 21.01
CA VAL A 133 -17.17 30.66 22.46
C VAL A 133 -15.80 30.48 23.09
N ASN A 134 -15.27 31.62 23.52
CA ASN A 134 -14.33 31.65 24.63
C ASN A 134 -15.10 31.25 25.90
N THR A 135 -14.39 30.61 26.85
CA THR A 135 -14.75 30.37 28.27
C THR A 135 -15.17 28.95 28.66
N GLY A 136 -14.33 28.33 29.52
CA GLY A 136 -14.83 27.67 30.74
C GLY A 136 -14.89 26.15 30.71
N GLY A 137 -14.15 25.51 31.63
CA GLY A 137 -14.06 24.06 31.74
C GLY A 137 -15.35 23.37 32.17
N GLY A 138 -15.49 22.12 31.72
CA GLY A 138 -16.59 21.25 32.08
C GLY A 138 -16.30 19.84 31.60
N SER A 139 -15.75 19.02 32.49
CA SER A 139 -15.59 17.58 32.32
C SER A 139 -16.98 16.94 32.21
N GLY A 140 -17.29 16.38 31.03
CA GLY A 140 -18.57 15.73 30.76
C GLY A 140 -18.38 14.59 29.77
N SER A 141 -18.40 13.37 30.31
CA SER A 141 -18.44 12.09 29.62
C SER A 141 -19.55 12.07 28.56
N VAL A 142 -19.20 11.75 27.30
CA VAL A 142 -20.18 11.44 26.24
C VAL A 142 -19.92 10.04 25.71
N ASN A 143 -20.96 9.23 25.81
CA ASN A 143 -21.02 7.81 25.49
C ASN A 143 -20.69 7.50 24.02
N GLN A 144 -19.75 6.57 23.83
CA GLN A 144 -19.56 5.78 22.61
C GLN A 144 -20.70 4.76 22.48
N ALA A 145 -21.71 5.03 21.64
CA ALA A 145 -22.61 3.99 21.13
C ALA A 145 -23.39 4.50 19.92
N SER A 146 -22.86 4.31 18.71
CA SER A 146 -23.60 4.09 17.45
C SER A 146 -22.68 4.23 16.22
N TRP A 147 -21.87 3.22 15.91
CA TRP A 147 -21.14 3.12 14.63
C TRP A 147 -21.28 1.77 13.92
N GLU A 148 -22.12 0.87 14.42
CA GLU A 148 -22.50 -0.34 13.69
C GLU A 148 -23.68 0.00 12.78
N THR A 149 -23.51 -0.10 11.46
CA THR A 149 -24.51 -0.23 10.36
C THR A 149 -24.17 0.54 9.07
N ILE A 150 -22.90 0.93 8.81
CA ILE A 150 -22.50 1.35 7.44
C ILE A 150 -21.10 0.81 7.08
N SER A 151 -20.98 -0.51 6.92
CA SER A 151 -19.82 -1.15 6.28
C SER A 151 -20.16 -2.42 5.48
N GLY A 152 -21.45 -2.68 5.23
CA GLY A 152 -21.86 -3.82 4.41
C GLY A 152 -21.84 -3.48 2.92
N ASN A 153 -21.02 -4.23 2.16
CA ASN A 153 -21.19 -4.58 0.73
C ASN A 153 -20.22 -4.03 -0.31
N ALA A 154 -19.28 -3.12 0.00
CA ALA A 154 -18.30 -2.69 -1.00
C ALA A 154 -17.04 -3.59 -1.05
N ASP A 155 -16.63 -4.16 0.08
CA ASP A 155 -15.32 -4.84 0.19
C ASP A 155 -15.34 -6.33 -0.20
N GLN A 156 -16.51 -6.98 -0.20
CA GLN A 156 -16.59 -8.41 -0.56
C GLN A 156 -16.53 -8.68 -2.06
N VAL A 157 -16.94 -7.72 -2.90
CA VAL A 157 -16.97 -7.89 -4.37
C VAL A 157 -15.55 -7.81 -4.97
N LEU A 158 -14.61 -7.11 -4.32
CA LEU A 158 -13.22 -6.98 -4.77
C LEU A 158 -12.38 -8.24 -4.50
N LEU A 159 -12.75 -9.03 -3.49
CA LEU A 159 -12.02 -10.24 -3.10
C LEU A 159 -12.28 -11.42 -4.04
N GLN A 160 -13.48 -11.53 -4.63
CA GLN A 160 -13.82 -12.62 -5.56
C GLN A 160 -13.16 -12.48 -6.95
N SER A 161 -12.77 -11.26 -7.37
CA SER A 161 -12.10 -11.05 -8.66
C SER A 161 -10.58 -11.25 -8.64
N LEU A 162 -9.95 -11.32 -7.46
CA LEU A 162 -8.49 -11.42 -7.31
C LEU A 162 -7.97 -12.87 -7.22
N ILE A 163 -8.84 -13.83 -6.88
CA ILE A 163 -8.47 -15.23 -6.66
C ILE A 163 -7.94 -15.94 -7.94
N PRO A 164 -8.42 -15.66 -9.18
CA PRO A 164 -7.95 -16.38 -10.36
C PRO A 164 -6.55 -15.97 -10.86
N GLN A 165 -5.99 -14.84 -10.43
CA GLN A 165 -4.73 -14.28 -10.98
C GLN A 165 -3.48 -14.57 -10.13
N LEU A 166 -3.66 -15.18 -8.96
CA LEU A 166 -2.58 -15.56 -8.05
C LEU A 166 -1.52 -16.52 -8.66
N PRO A 167 -1.85 -17.49 -9.55
CA PRO A 167 -0.85 -18.42 -10.07
C PRO A 167 0.21 -17.78 -10.98
N SER A 168 -0.10 -16.69 -11.70
CA SER A 168 0.83 -16.08 -12.67
C SER A 168 1.83 -15.12 -12.04
N LEU A 169 1.52 -14.54 -10.89
CA LEU A 169 2.40 -13.62 -10.16
C LEU A 169 3.36 -14.34 -9.20
N VAL A 170 2.93 -15.46 -8.63
CA VAL A 170 3.74 -16.21 -7.65
C VAL A 170 4.76 -17.11 -8.35
N GLY A 171 4.46 -17.63 -9.55
CA GLY A 171 5.35 -18.56 -10.27
C GLY A 171 6.77 -18.03 -10.54
N PRO A 172 6.94 -16.86 -11.18
CA PRO A 172 8.26 -16.30 -11.46
C PRO A 172 9.03 -15.88 -10.20
N LEU A 173 8.32 -15.35 -9.20
CA LEU A 173 8.89 -14.92 -7.93
C LEU A 173 9.40 -16.11 -7.10
N PHE A 174 8.64 -17.22 -7.08
CA PHE A 174 9.03 -18.44 -6.38
C PHE A 174 10.20 -19.14 -7.08
N LYS A 175 10.24 -19.10 -8.42
CA LYS A 175 11.34 -19.66 -9.22
C LYS A 175 12.66 -18.90 -8.98
N PHE A 176 12.61 -17.56 -8.92
CA PHE A 176 13.77 -16.73 -8.58
C PHE A 176 14.36 -17.05 -7.18
N PHE A 177 13.52 -17.35 -6.19
CA PHE A 177 13.97 -17.77 -4.85
C PHE A 177 14.45 -19.23 -4.81
N GLN A 178 13.85 -20.12 -5.61
CA GLN A 178 14.19 -21.54 -5.66
C GLN A 178 15.50 -21.82 -6.41
N GLU A 179 15.84 -21.00 -7.41
CA GLU A 179 17.07 -21.12 -8.22
C GLU A 179 18.28 -20.41 -7.59
N GLY A 180 18.19 -19.99 -6.32
CA GLY A 180 19.34 -19.47 -5.60
C GLY A 180 19.88 -18.18 -6.21
N GLY A 181 19.12 -17.08 -6.12
CA GLY A 181 19.51 -15.72 -6.54
C GLY A 181 20.73 -15.10 -5.84
N GLY A 182 21.66 -15.91 -5.33
CA GLY A 182 22.98 -15.55 -4.83
C GLY A 182 24.14 -15.95 -5.75
N GLU A 183 23.95 -16.80 -6.77
CA GLU A 183 25.06 -17.26 -7.63
C GLU A 183 25.36 -16.31 -8.82
N ALA A 184 24.51 -15.31 -9.08
CA ALA A 184 24.71 -14.32 -10.15
C ALA A 184 25.71 -13.18 -9.81
N LEU A 185 26.55 -13.36 -8.78
CA LEU A 185 27.61 -12.40 -8.38
C LEU A 185 29.03 -12.97 -8.46
N GLY A 186 29.21 -14.18 -9.00
CA GLY A 186 30.50 -14.87 -9.02
C GLY A 186 31.39 -14.67 -10.25
N SER A 187 30.91 -14.08 -11.35
CA SER A 187 31.74 -13.92 -12.56
C SER A 187 31.34 -12.72 -13.43
N MET A 188 31.73 -11.51 -13.00
CA MET A 188 31.77 -10.37 -13.92
C MET A 188 33.15 -9.72 -13.87
N ASN A 189 33.79 -9.70 -15.05
CA ASN A 189 35.08 -9.06 -15.30
C ASN A 189 35.11 -7.62 -14.75
N PRO A 190 36.14 -7.25 -13.97
CA PRO A 190 36.25 -5.93 -13.40
C PRO A 190 36.92 -4.98 -14.40
N MET A 191 36.19 -4.48 -15.41
CA MET A 191 36.53 -3.23 -16.12
C MET A 191 35.41 -2.82 -17.09
N GLY A 192 34.39 -2.13 -16.57
CA GLY A 192 33.24 -1.55 -17.28
C GLY A 192 32.36 -0.75 -16.30
N PRO A 193 31.60 0.28 -16.74
CA PRO A 193 31.45 1.53 -16.00
C PRO A 193 30.70 1.40 -14.67
N MET A 194 31.36 1.86 -13.59
CA MET A 194 30.93 1.88 -12.18
C MET A 194 29.57 2.57 -11.88
N ILE A 195 28.86 3.07 -12.88
CA ILE A 195 27.55 3.73 -12.73
C ILE A 195 26.41 2.70 -12.62
N THR A 196 26.58 1.49 -13.18
CA THR A 196 25.54 0.45 -13.16
C THR A 196 25.51 -0.31 -11.83
N LEU A 197 26.68 -0.49 -11.21
CA LEU A 197 26.81 -1.22 -9.94
C LEU A 197 26.15 -0.47 -8.76
N GLY A 198 26.25 0.86 -8.75
CA GLY A 198 25.63 1.70 -7.72
C GLY A 198 24.10 1.61 -7.72
N LYS A 199 23.46 1.55 -8.90
CA LYS A 199 22.00 1.44 -9.03
C LYS A 199 21.48 0.05 -8.63
N ALA A 200 22.20 -1.01 -8.98
CA ALA A 200 21.85 -2.38 -8.59
C ALA A 200 21.95 -2.55 -7.07
N ALA A 201 23.04 -2.09 -6.44
CA ALA A 201 23.21 -2.14 -4.99
C ALA A 201 22.10 -1.36 -4.24
N LEU A 202 21.78 -0.15 -4.69
CA LEU A 202 20.69 0.65 -4.13
C LEU A 202 19.32 -0.02 -4.26
N SER A 203 19.05 -0.67 -5.39
CA SER A 203 17.77 -1.38 -5.59
C SER A 203 17.60 -2.56 -4.62
N ILE A 204 18.66 -3.31 -4.34
CA ILE A 204 18.65 -4.43 -3.39
C ILE A 204 18.46 -3.92 -1.96
N THR A 205 19.14 -2.84 -1.56
CA THR A 205 18.97 -2.26 -0.22
C THR A 205 17.54 -1.76 0.01
N VAL A 206 16.94 -1.09 -0.98
CA VAL A 206 15.54 -0.62 -0.88
C VAL A 206 14.57 -1.79 -0.77
N MET A 207 14.81 -2.89 -1.50
CA MET A 207 14.00 -4.11 -1.40
C MET A 207 14.10 -4.77 -0.02
N ILE A 208 15.31 -4.83 0.58
CA ILE A 208 15.51 -5.39 1.93
C ILE A 208 14.78 -4.55 2.99
N VAL A 209 14.86 -3.21 2.90
CA VAL A 209 14.18 -2.31 3.84
C VAL A 209 12.66 -2.38 3.69
N ARG A 210 12.16 -2.53 2.47
CA ARG A 210 10.71 -2.70 2.23
C ARG A 210 10.21 -4.07 2.69
N ALA A 211 10.98 -5.13 2.47
CA ALA A 211 10.67 -6.47 2.96
C ALA A 211 10.65 -6.49 4.50
N SER A 212 11.61 -5.84 5.16
CA SER A 212 11.64 -5.76 6.61
C SER A 212 10.47 -4.93 7.17
N ALA A 213 10.10 -3.83 6.52
CA ALA A 213 8.92 -3.05 6.89
C ALA A 213 7.60 -3.84 6.70
N TRP A 214 7.50 -4.66 5.65
CA TRP A 214 6.35 -5.53 5.42
C TRP A 214 6.23 -6.63 6.49
N ILE A 215 7.35 -7.27 6.86
CA ILE A 215 7.41 -8.30 7.92
C ILE A 215 7.11 -7.69 9.29
N ALA A 216 7.50 -6.43 9.52
CA ALA A 216 7.29 -5.74 10.78
C ALA A 216 5.84 -5.25 10.99
N ASP A 217 5.00 -5.21 9.95
CA ASP A 217 3.60 -4.84 10.09
C ASP A 217 2.75 -6.04 10.55
N PRO A 218 2.20 -6.03 11.79
CA PRO A 218 1.40 -7.13 12.32
C PRO A 218 0.12 -7.39 11.52
N ARG A 219 -0.36 -6.42 10.74
CA ARG A 219 -1.55 -6.61 9.88
C ARG A 219 -1.27 -7.55 8.71
N ASN A 220 -0.03 -7.61 8.21
CA ASN A 220 0.35 -8.54 7.16
C ASN A 220 0.39 -9.98 7.70
N TRP A 221 0.83 -10.17 8.94
CA TRP A 221 0.77 -11.48 9.61
C TRP A 221 -0.65 -11.97 9.82
N LEU A 222 -1.58 -11.08 10.18
CA LEU A 222 -3.00 -11.44 10.28
C LEU A 222 -3.53 -11.98 8.96
N ARG A 223 -3.19 -11.36 7.82
CA ARG A 223 -3.55 -11.83 6.48
C ARG A 223 -2.93 -13.19 6.15
N VAL A 224 -1.67 -13.41 6.52
CA VAL A 224 -1.01 -14.72 6.34
C VAL A 224 -1.72 -15.80 7.16
N VAL A 225 -2.07 -15.51 8.41
CA VAL A 225 -2.82 -16.44 9.28
C VAL A 225 -4.21 -16.70 8.72
N GLU A 226 -4.90 -15.69 8.21
CA GLU A 226 -6.23 -15.82 7.60
C GLU A 226 -6.19 -16.70 6.34
N VAL A 227 -5.21 -16.49 5.46
CA VAL A 227 -5.02 -17.33 4.26
C VAL A 227 -4.69 -18.77 4.64
N ILE A 228 -3.79 -18.99 5.60
CA ILE A 228 -3.45 -20.33 6.08
C ILE A 228 -4.64 -21.00 6.76
N GLY A 229 -5.38 -20.26 7.60
CA GLY A 229 -6.57 -20.74 8.30
C GLY A 229 -7.71 -21.11 7.35
N GLY A 230 -7.98 -20.27 6.35
CA GLY A 230 -8.95 -20.54 5.30
C GLY A 230 -8.57 -21.78 4.48
N ALA A 231 -7.30 -21.93 4.10
CA ALA A 231 -6.82 -23.12 3.40
C ALA A 231 -6.95 -24.39 4.24
N ALA A 232 -6.64 -24.33 5.55
CA ALA A 232 -6.81 -25.45 6.47
C ALA A 232 -8.29 -25.85 6.63
N ALA A 233 -9.19 -24.88 6.80
CA ALA A 233 -10.62 -25.13 6.88
C ALA A 233 -11.17 -25.79 5.60
N LEU A 234 -10.73 -25.32 4.43
CA LEU A 234 -11.11 -25.88 3.14
C LEU A 234 -10.62 -27.33 3.00
N PHE A 235 -9.42 -27.63 3.48
CA PHE A 235 -8.89 -28.99 3.50
C PHE A 235 -9.68 -29.92 4.44
N ILE A 236 -10.06 -29.44 5.63
CA ILE A 236 -10.90 -30.20 6.58
C ILE A 236 -12.26 -30.50 5.96
N GLY A 237 -12.90 -29.50 5.34
CA GLY A 237 -14.17 -29.68 4.64
C GLY A 237 -14.06 -30.70 3.52
N LEU A 238 -13.01 -30.61 2.69
CA LEU A 238 -12.78 -31.56 1.58
C LEU A 238 -12.52 -32.99 2.08
N LYS A 239 -11.85 -33.14 3.21
CA LYS A 239 -11.61 -34.44 3.86
C LYS A 239 -12.91 -35.05 4.40
N MET A 240 -13.75 -34.25 5.06
CA MET A 240 -15.08 -34.68 5.54
C MET A 240 -16.01 -35.10 4.40
N LEU A 241 -15.96 -34.38 3.27
CA LEU A 241 -16.66 -34.74 2.04
C LEU A 241 -16.11 -36.01 1.39
N SER A 242 -14.81 -36.29 1.51
CA SER A 242 -14.23 -37.53 0.97
C SER A 242 -14.56 -38.78 1.80
N SER A 243 -14.89 -38.62 3.09
CA SER A 243 -15.29 -39.71 3.98
C SER A 243 -16.77 -40.04 3.92
N THR A 244 -17.60 -39.16 3.38
CA THR A 244 -19.00 -39.48 3.06
C THR A 244 -19.00 -40.19 1.71
N SER A 245 -19.61 -41.38 1.65
CA SER A 245 -19.68 -42.21 0.45
C SER A 245 -20.58 -41.57 -0.62
N VAL A 246 -20.11 -40.50 -1.26
CA VAL A 246 -20.78 -39.87 -2.38
C VAL A 246 -20.41 -40.66 -3.64
N GLY A 247 -21.29 -41.57 -4.06
CA GLY A 247 -21.13 -42.34 -5.30
C GLY A 247 -21.28 -41.43 -6.52
N GLY A 248 -20.27 -41.38 -7.40
CA GLY A 248 -20.35 -40.72 -8.71
C GLY A 248 -19.10 -39.96 -9.16
N PRO A 249 -19.16 -39.28 -10.33
CA PRO A 249 -18.06 -38.53 -10.95
C PRO A 249 -17.38 -37.49 -10.05
N VAL A 250 -18.13 -36.99 -9.05
CA VAL A 250 -17.64 -36.02 -8.05
C VAL A 250 -16.51 -36.58 -7.18
N ALA A 251 -16.48 -37.89 -6.94
CA ALA A 251 -15.44 -38.54 -6.13
C ALA A 251 -14.04 -38.50 -6.77
N GLY A 252 -13.95 -38.34 -8.10
CA GLY A 252 -12.69 -38.17 -8.81
C GLY A 252 -12.10 -36.77 -8.62
N ALA A 253 -12.94 -35.74 -8.77
CA ALA A 253 -12.55 -34.34 -8.58
C ALA A 253 -12.13 -34.05 -7.13
N VAL A 254 -12.89 -34.58 -6.15
CA VAL A 254 -12.56 -34.43 -4.73
C VAL A 254 -11.22 -35.10 -4.40
N ARG A 255 -10.96 -36.32 -4.89
CA ARG A 255 -9.67 -37.00 -4.68
C ARG A 255 -8.50 -36.28 -5.34
N GLY A 256 -8.70 -35.69 -6.51
CA GLY A 256 -7.71 -34.84 -7.18
C GLY A 256 -7.37 -33.60 -6.35
N GLY A 257 -8.39 -32.92 -5.83
CA GLY A 257 -8.23 -31.75 -4.95
C GLY A 257 -7.49 -32.07 -3.66
N VAL A 258 -7.83 -33.18 -3.00
CA VAL A 258 -7.14 -33.62 -1.76
C VAL A 258 -5.65 -33.89 -2.01
N LYS A 259 -5.30 -34.59 -3.09
CA LYS A 259 -3.88 -34.86 -3.44
C LYS A 259 -3.09 -33.59 -3.76
N ALA A 260 -3.70 -32.64 -4.49
CA ALA A 260 -3.06 -31.37 -4.81
C ALA A 260 -2.80 -30.56 -3.53
N ALA A 261 -3.79 -30.52 -2.61
CA ALA A 261 -3.64 -29.85 -1.33
C ALA A 261 -2.59 -30.51 -0.43
N GLU A 262 -2.54 -31.85 -0.35
CA GLU A 262 -1.47 -32.56 0.38
C GLU A 262 -0.07 -32.23 -0.15
N LYS A 263 0.09 -32.12 -1.47
CA LYS A 263 1.36 -31.72 -2.10
C LYS A 263 1.73 -30.28 -1.73
N GLY A 264 0.75 -29.37 -1.71
CA GLY A 264 0.92 -27.99 -1.26
C GLY A 264 1.37 -27.89 0.20
N VAL A 265 0.72 -28.64 1.11
CA VAL A 265 1.08 -28.68 2.54
C VAL A 265 2.50 -29.22 2.75
N LYS A 266 2.89 -30.28 2.02
CA LYS A 266 4.27 -30.82 2.09
C LYS A 266 5.31 -29.81 1.60
N ALA A 267 5.02 -29.08 0.52
CA ALA A 267 5.90 -28.03 0.03
C ALA A 267 6.04 -26.88 1.04
N ALA A 268 4.93 -26.42 1.63
CA ALA A 268 4.93 -25.39 2.66
C ALA A 268 5.73 -25.81 3.91
N LYS A 269 5.56 -27.06 4.37
CA LYS A 269 6.35 -27.61 5.49
C LYS A 269 7.84 -27.62 5.20
N LYS A 270 8.25 -27.98 3.97
CA LYS A 270 9.66 -27.98 3.54
C LYS A 270 10.27 -26.58 3.58
N VAL A 271 9.52 -25.56 3.14
CA VAL A 271 9.94 -24.15 3.19
C VAL A 271 10.02 -23.66 4.63
N GLY A 272 9.05 -24.02 5.48
CA GLY A 272 9.06 -23.68 6.91
C GLY A 272 10.28 -24.25 7.64
N THR A 273 10.65 -25.52 7.39
CA THR A 273 11.87 -26.10 7.99
C THR A 273 13.16 -25.46 7.46
N ALA A 274 13.20 -25.06 6.18
CA ALA A 274 14.35 -24.33 5.64
C ALA A 274 14.49 -22.93 6.25
N ALA A 275 13.38 -22.22 6.47
CA ALA A 275 13.37 -20.91 7.13
C ALA A 275 13.75 -21.01 8.62
N ALA A 276 13.30 -22.06 9.32
CA ALA A 276 13.70 -22.34 10.70
C ALA A 276 15.20 -22.66 10.80
N ALA A 277 15.76 -23.43 9.86
CA ALA A 277 17.18 -23.76 9.82
C ALA A 277 18.08 -22.55 9.48
N ALA A 278 17.57 -21.57 8.73
CA ALA A 278 18.27 -20.32 8.40
C ALA A 278 18.24 -19.28 9.54
N THR A 279 17.52 -19.54 10.63
CA THR A 279 17.47 -18.64 11.79
C THR A 279 18.67 -18.92 12.70
N PRO A 280 19.55 -17.95 12.97
CA PRO A 280 20.72 -18.15 13.83
C PRO A 280 20.31 -18.63 15.23
N PRO A 281 21.05 -19.57 15.85
CA PRO A 281 20.67 -20.22 17.11
C PRO A 281 20.45 -19.24 18.28
N GLY A 282 21.00 -18.03 18.22
CA GLY A 282 20.80 -16.99 19.24
C GLY A 282 19.45 -16.26 19.21
N ARG A 283 18.67 -16.35 18.12
CA ARG A 283 17.39 -15.60 18.00
C ARG A 283 16.15 -16.40 18.39
N ALA A 284 16.18 -17.72 18.27
CA ALA A 284 15.06 -18.58 18.65
C ALA A 284 14.78 -18.56 20.17
N ALA A 285 15.83 -18.45 20.99
CA ALA A 285 15.72 -18.36 22.45
C ALA A 285 15.04 -17.06 22.92
N ALA A 286 15.23 -15.95 22.21
CA ALA A 286 14.63 -14.65 22.55
C ALA A 286 13.12 -14.57 22.23
N VAL A 287 12.63 -15.36 21.27
CA VAL A 287 11.20 -15.42 20.95
C VAL A 287 10.45 -16.35 21.91
N ALA A 288 11.11 -17.42 22.39
CA ALA A 288 10.54 -18.31 23.40
C ALA A 288 10.45 -17.68 24.80
N SER A 289 11.42 -16.85 25.21
CA SER A 289 11.37 -16.18 26.53
C SER A 289 10.31 -15.09 26.63
N ALA A 290 9.94 -14.44 25.51
CA ALA A 290 8.90 -13.43 25.47
C ALA A 290 7.47 -14.01 25.62
N ALA A 291 7.27 -15.31 25.36
CA ALA A 291 5.99 -15.98 25.50
C ALA A 291 5.72 -16.46 26.94
N THR A 292 6.77 -16.74 27.73
CA THR A 292 6.64 -17.24 29.11
C THR A 292 6.55 -16.12 30.15
N ALA A 293 6.87 -14.88 29.80
CA ALA A 293 6.83 -13.72 30.71
C ALA A 293 5.45 -13.04 30.83
N LYS A 294 4.37 -13.69 30.35
CA LYS A 294 2.98 -13.20 30.44
C LYS A 294 2.01 -14.24 31.05
N GLY A 295 2.54 -15.15 31.86
CA GLY A 295 1.75 -16.08 32.70
C GLY A 295 1.90 -15.72 34.16
#